data_AF-A0AAT9HFK7-F1
#
_entry.id   AF-A0AAT9HFK7-F1
#
_cell.length_a   1.000
_cell.length_b   1.000
_cell.length_c   1.000
_cell.angle_alpha   90.00
_cell.angle_beta   90.00
_cell.angle_gamma   90.00
#
_symmetry.space_group_name_H-M   'P 1'
#
loop_
_entity.id
_entity.type
_entity.pdbx_description
1 polymer ?
#
loop_
_entity_poly.entity_id
_entity_poly.type
_entity_poly.pdbx_seq_one_letter_code
_entity_poly.pdbx_strand_id
1 'polypeptide(L)'
;METASEWDGVGRAPGMDLMFRLTEALCGLCCLEDQAGRSYFAGMLSAELDRHIDLRGTKLREDVVALLRAAFSVREGERVLIDVVRVFEGAPAAAAFENCWAPAGHPPTRCPARSITTTWTPPARFCAPYRAFSPPARCATCSPATSTSTCRPASHRSSSSRTPRS
;
A
#
# COMPACT_ATOMS: atom_id res chain seq x y z
N MET A 1 -48.08 -23.29 -3.34
CA MET A 1 -47.36 -22.25 -4.10
C MET A 1 -46.60 -21.43 -3.07
N GLU A 2 -45.47 -21.95 -2.64
CA GLU A 2 -44.50 -21.29 -1.76
C GLU A 2 -43.13 -21.75 -2.26
N THR A 3 -42.23 -20.82 -2.54
CA THR A 3 -40.93 -20.73 -1.86
C THR A 3 -40.14 -19.50 -2.31
N ALA A 4 -39.79 -18.71 -1.30
CA ALA A 4 -38.55 -17.96 -1.12
C ALA A 4 -38.18 -16.88 -2.16
N SER A 5 -38.63 -15.67 -1.83
CA SER A 5 -37.84 -14.45 -2.01
C SER A 5 -36.49 -14.57 -1.27
N GLU A 6 -35.51 -15.22 -1.89
CA GLU A 6 -34.15 -15.37 -1.35
C GLU A 6 -33.28 -14.19 -1.77
N TRP A 7 -33.65 -13.00 -1.31
CA TRP A 7 -32.74 -11.86 -1.23
C TRP A 7 -32.40 -11.67 0.25
N ASP A 8 -31.67 -12.63 0.81
CA ASP A 8 -30.96 -12.43 2.08
C ASP A 8 -29.75 -11.53 1.83
N GLY A 9 -30.06 -10.26 1.59
CA GLY A 9 -29.13 -9.14 1.60
C GLY A 9 -28.93 -8.66 3.04
N VAL A 10 -28.17 -9.41 3.84
CA VAL A 10 -27.61 -8.91 5.10
C VAL A 10 -26.22 -9.51 5.32
N GLY A 11 -25.19 -8.75 4.94
CA GLY A 11 -23.86 -8.80 5.56
C GLY A 11 -23.20 -10.16 5.73
N ARG A 12 -23.35 -11.10 4.78
CA ARG A 12 -22.57 -12.35 4.84
C ARG A 12 -21.12 -12.00 4.58
N ALA A 13 -20.29 -12.14 5.62
CA ALA A 13 -18.85 -12.05 5.49
C ALA A 13 -18.44 -12.91 4.27
N PRO A 14 -17.61 -12.37 3.36
CA PRO A 14 -17.24 -13.08 2.15
C PRO A 14 -16.67 -14.45 2.54
N GLY A 15 -17.07 -15.48 1.80
CA GLY A 15 -16.51 -16.82 2.01
C GLY A 15 -14.97 -16.75 1.94
N MET A 16 -14.29 -17.55 2.76
CA MET A 16 -12.82 -17.53 2.83
C MET A 16 -12.14 -17.76 1.48
N ASP A 17 -12.76 -18.53 0.58
CA ASP A 17 -12.30 -18.72 -0.80
C ASP A 17 -12.32 -17.40 -1.62
N LEU A 18 -13.40 -16.63 -1.52
CA LEU A 18 -13.50 -15.32 -2.18
C LEU A 18 -12.48 -14.34 -1.63
N MET A 19 -12.32 -14.28 -0.30
CA MET A 19 -11.27 -13.45 0.33
C MET A 19 -9.88 -13.81 -0.19
N PHE A 20 -9.57 -15.11 -0.29
CA PHE A 20 -8.29 -15.56 -0.81
C PHE A 20 -8.08 -15.13 -2.27
N ARG A 21 -9.05 -15.37 -3.15
CA ARG A 21 -8.97 -15.00 -4.57
C ARG A 21 -8.78 -13.50 -4.77
N LEU A 22 -9.56 -12.67 -4.05
CA LEU A 22 -9.44 -11.21 -4.13
C LEU A 22 -8.13 -10.71 -3.55
N THR A 23 -7.63 -11.34 -2.48
CA THR A 23 -6.32 -11.00 -1.90
C THR A 23 -5.21 -11.25 -2.90
N GLU A 24 -5.20 -12.41 -3.56
CA GLU A 24 -4.18 -12.72 -4.58
C GLU A 24 -4.26 -11.77 -5.78
N ALA A 25 -5.48 -11.43 -6.22
CA ALA A 25 -5.66 -10.50 -7.33
C ALA A 25 -5.14 -9.10 -6.99
N LEU A 26 -5.46 -8.56 -5.80
CA LEU A 26 -4.95 -7.26 -5.35
C LEU A 26 -3.43 -7.28 -5.11
N CYS A 27 -2.88 -8.36 -4.54
CA CYS A 27 -1.44 -8.48 -4.37
C CYS A 27 -0.67 -8.46 -5.70
N GLY A 28 -1.34 -8.76 -6.82
CA GLY A 28 -0.76 -8.71 -8.16
C GLY A 28 -0.78 -7.33 -8.83
N LEU A 29 -1.40 -6.32 -8.23
CA LEU A 29 -1.48 -4.97 -8.79
C LEU A 29 -0.18 -4.19 -8.51
N CYS A 30 0.33 -3.50 -9.54
CA CYS A 30 1.55 -2.71 -9.45
C CYS A 30 1.40 -1.55 -8.45
N CYS A 31 0.23 -0.94 -8.36
CA CYS A 31 -0.05 0.17 -7.45
C CYS A 31 0.00 -0.22 -5.96
N LEU A 32 0.02 -1.52 -5.64
CA LEU A 32 0.10 -2.02 -4.26
C LEU A 32 1.49 -2.60 -3.92
N GLU A 33 2.41 -2.67 -4.88
CA GLU A 33 3.74 -3.28 -4.70
C GLU A 33 4.54 -2.61 -3.57
N ASP A 34 4.59 -1.27 -3.56
CA ASP A 34 5.30 -0.48 -2.57
C ASP A 34 4.37 0.20 -1.55
N GLN A 35 4.93 0.60 -0.40
CA GLN A 35 4.17 1.17 0.70
C GLN A 35 3.51 2.51 0.38
N ALA A 36 4.14 3.34 -0.46
CA ALA A 36 3.55 4.62 -0.85
C ALA A 36 2.35 4.39 -1.76
N GLY A 37 2.47 3.52 -2.76
CA GLY A 37 1.36 3.08 -3.61
C GLY A 37 0.18 2.56 -2.80
N ARG A 38 0.43 1.66 -1.84
CA ARG A 38 -0.61 1.16 -0.90
C ARG A 38 -1.29 2.28 -0.12
N SER A 39 -0.52 3.26 0.36
CA SER A 39 -1.07 4.38 1.13
C SER A 39 -1.96 5.28 0.28
N TYR A 40 -1.58 5.54 -0.98
CA TYR A 40 -2.40 6.31 -1.92
C TYR A 40 -3.70 5.58 -2.27
N PHE A 41 -3.59 4.28 -2.56
CA PHE A 41 -4.76 3.44 -2.83
C PHE A 41 -5.72 3.43 -1.62
N ALA A 42 -5.19 3.22 -0.41
CA ALA A 42 -5.98 3.26 0.82
C ALA A 42 -6.62 4.62 1.07
N GLY A 43 -5.92 5.72 0.78
CA GLY A 43 -6.45 7.07 0.92
C GLY A 43 -7.65 7.32 0.00
N MET A 44 -7.55 6.93 -1.27
CA MET A 44 -8.67 7.06 -2.21
C MET A 44 -9.84 6.16 -1.81
N LEU A 45 -9.57 4.90 -1.48
CA LEU A 45 -10.60 3.97 -1.04
C LEU A 45 -11.29 4.45 0.25
N SER A 46 -10.52 4.99 1.20
CA SER A 46 -11.06 5.54 2.46
C SER A 46 -12.00 6.72 2.22
N ALA A 47 -11.65 7.59 1.27
CA ALA A 47 -12.46 8.75 0.91
C ALA A 47 -13.80 8.33 0.28
N GLU A 48 -13.78 7.37 -0.64
CA GLU A 48 -15.00 6.89 -1.30
C GLU A 48 -15.88 6.03 -0.38
N LEU A 49 -15.28 5.33 0.58
CA LEU A 49 -16.02 4.53 1.56
C LEU A 49 -16.50 5.33 2.78
N ASP A 50 -16.14 6.62 2.90
CA ASP A 50 -16.29 7.43 4.11
C ASP A 50 -15.80 6.69 5.37
N ARG A 51 -14.68 5.98 5.25
CA ARG A 51 -14.17 5.10 6.31
C ARG A 51 -12.67 5.08 6.36
N HIS A 52 -12.12 5.24 7.56
CA HIS A 52 -10.68 5.16 7.77
C HIS A 52 -10.15 3.74 7.59
N ILE A 53 -9.13 3.57 6.75
CA ILE A 53 -8.39 2.32 6.58
C ILE A 53 -6.99 2.51 7.15
N ASP A 54 -6.69 1.77 8.21
CA ASP A 54 -5.35 1.78 8.82
C ASP A 54 -4.48 0.69 8.18
N LEU A 55 -3.46 1.13 7.44
CA LEU A 55 -2.43 0.23 6.90
C LEU A 55 -1.23 0.23 7.81
N ARG A 56 -0.75 -0.97 8.17
CA ARG A 56 0.46 -1.11 8.98
C ARG A 56 1.72 -0.96 8.15
N GLY A 57 1.63 -1.20 6.84
CA GLY A 57 2.73 -1.02 5.90
C GLY A 57 3.81 -2.12 5.97
N THR A 58 3.66 -3.09 6.87
CA THR A 58 4.67 -4.13 7.15
C THR A 58 4.64 -5.28 6.17
N LYS A 59 3.46 -5.72 5.73
CA LYS A 59 3.30 -6.82 4.76
C LYS A 59 2.17 -6.55 3.79
N LEU A 60 2.47 -6.72 2.50
CA LEU A 60 1.51 -6.53 1.40
C LEU A 60 0.19 -7.28 1.64
N ARG A 61 0.25 -8.58 1.93
CA ARG A 61 -0.96 -9.38 2.16
C ARG A 61 -1.78 -8.91 3.36
N GLU A 62 -1.15 -8.42 4.42
CA GLU A 62 -1.88 -7.92 5.60
C GLU A 62 -2.62 -6.61 5.27
N ASP A 63 -1.94 -5.69 4.58
CA ASP A 63 -2.52 -4.43 4.12
C ASP A 63 -3.68 -4.66 3.12
N VAL A 64 -3.51 -5.59 2.18
CA VAL A 64 -4.54 -5.96 1.19
C VAL A 64 -5.78 -6.54 1.87
N VAL A 65 -5.59 -7.40 2.88
CA VAL A 65 -6.73 -7.94 3.66
C VAL A 65 -7.45 -6.82 4.42
N ALA A 66 -6.74 -5.80 4.92
CA ALA A 66 -7.36 -4.64 5.55
C ALA A 66 -8.22 -3.83 4.56
N LEU A 67 -7.72 -3.60 3.34
CA LEU A 67 -8.47 -2.93 2.26
C LEU A 67 -9.75 -3.69 1.91
N LEU A 68 -9.65 -5.00 1.69
CA LEU A 68 -10.81 -5.83 1.39
C LEU A 68 -11.84 -5.79 2.51
N ARG A 69 -11.41 -5.97 3.76
CA ARG A 69 -12.30 -5.92 4.92
C ARG A 69 -13.02 -4.57 5.02
N ALA A 70 -12.32 -3.46 4.75
CA ALA A 70 -12.93 -2.15 4.75
C ALA A 70 -14.03 -2.03 3.68
N ALA A 71 -13.73 -2.44 2.43
CA ALA A 71 -14.69 -2.45 1.34
C ALA A 71 -15.91 -3.32 1.64
N PHE A 72 -15.70 -4.54 2.15
CA PHE A 72 -16.79 -5.45 2.51
C PHE A 72 -17.61 -5.03 3.73
N SER A 73 -17.11 -4.08 4.52
CA SER A 73 -17.86 -3.54 5.67
C SER A 73 -18.84 -2.44 5.27
N VAL A 74 -18.87 -2.05 3.99
CA VAL A 74 -19.74 -1.01 3.43
C VAL A 74 -20.61 -1.64 2.33
N ARG A 75 -21.89 -1.27 2.30
CA ARG A 75 -22.81 -1.74 1.27
C ARG A 75 -22.37 -1.18 -0.08
N GLU A 76 -22.26 -2.03 -1.09
CA GLU A 76 -21.71 -1.69 -2.42
C GLU A 76 -20.21 -1.32 -2.44
N GLY A 77 -19.46 -1.55 -1.35
CA GLY A 77 -18.03 -1.26 -1.31
C GLY A 77 -17.19 -2.08 -2.29
N GLU A 78 -17.73 -3.20 -2.79
CA GLU A 78 -17.18 -3.96 -3.92
C GLU A 78 -17.04 -3.12 -5.20
N ARG A 79 -18.07 -2.32 -5.54
CA ARG A 79 -18.08 -1.47 -6.73
C ARG A 79 -17.06 -0.35 -6.59
N VAL A 80 -17.05 0.27 -5.40
CA VAL A 80 -16.07 1.28 -5.04
C VAL A 80 -14.64 0.73 -5.20
N LEU A 81 -14.38 -0.48 -4.70
CA LEU A 81 -13.08 -1.12 -4.84
C LEU A 81 -12.69 -1.34 -6.31
N ILE A 82 -13.62 -1.81 -7.14
CA ILE A 82 -13.40 -1.99 -8.59
C ILE A 82 -13.11 -0.65 -9.28
N ASP A 83 -13.83 0.41 -8.92
CA ASP A 83 -13.62 1.75 -9.49
C ASP A 83 -12.26 2.33 -9.08
N VAL A 84 -11.82 2.14 -7.83
CA VAL A 84 -10.48 2.55 -7.40
C VAL A 84 -9.41 1.76 -8.17
N VAL A 85 -9.57 0.44 -8.36
CA VAL A 85 -8.67 -0.35 -9.22
C VAL A 85 -8.65 0.20 -10.64
N ARG A 86 -9.79 0.60 -11.20
CA ARG A 86 -9.89 1.21 -12.53
C ARG A 86 -9.12 2.52 -12.64
N VAL A 87 -9.12 3.33 -11.58
CA VAL A 87 -8.38 4.60 -11.54
C VAL A 87 -6.86 4.38 -11.52
N PHE A 88 -6.38 3.41 -10.75
CA PHE A 88 -4.94 3.19 -10.60
C PHE A 88 -4.31 2.33 -11.70
N GLU A 89 -5.00 1.28 -12.15
CA GLU A 89 -4.47 0.25 -13.06
C GLU A 89 -5.15 0.25 -14.44
N GLY A 90 -6.26 0.98 -14.57
CA GLY A 90 -7.03 1.10 -15.80
C GLY A 90 -8.16 0.08 -15.93
N ALA A 91 -8.99 0.29 -16.96
CA ALA A 91 -10.18 -0.52 -17.22
C ALA A 91 -9.91 -2.03 -17.41
N PRO A 92 -8.84 -2.49 -18.09
CA PRO A 92 -8.56 -3.92 -18.26
C PRO A 92 -8.29 -4.63 -16.93
N ALA A 93 -7.54 -3.99 -16.04
CA ALA A 93 -7.23 -4.54 -14.71
C ALA A 93 -8.48 -4.61 -13.84
N ALA A 94 -9.32 -3.57 -13.86
CA ALA A 94 -10.59 -3.56 -13.15
C ALA A 94 -11.55 -4.66 -13.62
N ALA A 95 -11.65 -4.89 -14.93
CA ALA A 95 -12.47 -5.97 -15.47
C ALA A 95 -11.95 -7.36 -15.07
N ALA A 96 -10.62 -7.57 -15.08
CA ALA A 96 -10.02 -8.81 -14.60
C ALA A 96 -10.27 -9.04 -13.10
N PHE A 97 -10.20 -7.96 -12.30
CA PHE A 97 -10.49 -8.00 -10.88
C PHE A 97 -11.97 -8.28 -10.59
N GLU A 98 -12.89 -7.67 -11.34
CA GLU A 98 -14.33 -7.91 -11.26
C GLU A 98 -14.68 -9.39 -11.53
N ASN A 99 -14.01 -10.04 -12.48
CA ASN A 99 -14.19 -11.46 -12.75
C ASN A 99 -13.84 -12.37 -11.54
N CYS A 100 -13.01 -11.91 -10.60
CA CYS A 100 -12.70 -12.67 -9.38
C CYS A 100 -13.91 -12.82 -8.44
N TRP A 101 -14.93 -11.98 -8.59
CA TRP A 101 -16.18 -12.04 -7.83
C TRP A 101 -17.15 -13.10 -8.32
N ALA A 102 -16.99 -13.57 -9.56
CA ALA A 102 -17.79 -14.66 -10.09
C ALA A 102 -17.52 -15.97 -9.33
N PRO A 103 -18.54 -16.82 -9.10
CA PRO A 103 -18.34 -18.15 -8.54
C PRO A 103 -17.43 -18.98 -9.47
N ALA A 104 -16.63 -19.87 -8.87
CA ALA A 104 -15.51 -20.59 -9.49
C ALA A 104 -15.85 -21.58 -10.64
N GLY A 105 -17.01 -21.43 -11.29
CA GLY A 105 -17.39 -22.16 -12.51
C GLY A 105 -16.88 -21.51 -13.80
N HIS A 106 -16.31 -20.31 -13.73
CA HIS A 106 -15.59 -19.70 -14.85
C HIS A 106 -14.09 -19.96 -14.66
N PRO A 107 -13.35 -20.43 -15.69
CA PRO A 107 -11.91 -20.56 -15.57
C PRO A 107 -11.33 -19.22 -15.11
N PRO A 108 -10.39 -19.20 -14.15
CA PRO A 108 -9.72 -17.96 -13.80
C PRO A 108 -9.06 -17.49 -15.09
N THR A 109 -9.58 -16.42 -15.66
CA THR A 109 -8.82 -15.66 -16.62
C THR A 109 -7.64 -15.20 -15.79
N ARG A 110 -6.47 -15.85 -15.96
CA ARG A 110 -5.26 -15.42 -15.29
C ARG A 110 -5.20 -13.92 -15.49
N CYS A 111 -5.28 -13.15 -14.40
CA CYS A 111 -4.76 -11.78 -14.42
C CYS A 111 -3.43 -11.89 -15.15
N PRO A 112 -3.19 -11.12 -16.23
CA PRO A 112 -2.03 -11.31 -17.07
C PRO A 112 -0.81 -11.25 -16.17
N ALA A 113 -0.29 -12.43 -15.84
CA ALA A 113 0.95 -12.58 -15.13
C ALA A 113 1.95 -11.87 -16.03
N ARG A 114 2.43 -10.73 -15.55
CA ARG A 114 3.46 -9.87 -16.11
C ARG A 114 4.31 -10.67 -17.10
N SER A 115 3.91 -10.62 -18.37
CA SER A 115 4.64 -11.26 -19.44
C SER A 115 5.85 -10.39 -19.68
N ILE A 116 6.95 -10.75 -19.02
CA ILE A 116 8.28 -10.18 -19.21
C ILE A 116 8.83 -10.51 -20.61
N THR A 117 8.09 -10.24 -21.69
CA THR A 117 8.63 -10.28 -23.08
C THR A 117 7.80 -9.42 -24.03
N THR A 118 7.43 -8.21 -23.62
CA THR A 118 7.14 -7.15 -24.59
C THR A 118 7.96 -5.96 -24.19
N THR A 119 8.90 -5.59 -25.06
CA THR A 119 9.63 -4.33 -25.01
C THR A 119 8.61 -3.21 -25.19
N TRP A 120 7.88 -2.90 -24.11
CA TRP A 120 7.13 -1.68 -24.01
C TRP A 120 8.16 -0.59 -23.75
N THR A 121 8.55 0.10 -24.82
CA THR A 121 9.28 1.36 -24.71
C THR A 121 8.26 2.40 -24.24
N PRO A 122 8.34 2.91 -22.99
CA PRO A 122 7.46 3.98 -22.57
C PRO A 122 7.68 5.20 -23.47
N PRO A 123 6.62 5.93 -23.89
CA PRO A 123 6.83 7.30 -24.32
C PRO A 123 7.48 8.05 -23.14
N ALA A 124 8.57 8.77 -23.40
CA ALA A 124 9.50 9.36 -22.43
C ALA A 124 8.90 10.45 -21.49
N ARG A 125 7.60 10.40 -21.18
CA ARG A 125 6.88 11.39 -20.36
C ARG A 125 6.18 10.83 -19.13
N PHE A 126 6.21 9.52 -18.87
CA PHE A 126 5.52 8.94 -17.70
C PHE A 126 6.41 8.49 -16.53
N CYS A 127 7.74 8.56 -16.67
CA CYS A 127 8.67 8.45 -15.55
C CYS A 127 9.18 9.85 -15.15
N ALA A 128 8.27 10.70 -14.67
CA ALA A 128 8.70 11.76 -13.77
C ALA A 128 8.75 11.15 -12.36
N PRO A 129 9.89 11.16 -11.66
CA PRO A 129 9.89 10.79 -10.25
C PRO A 129 8.92 11.74 -9.54
N TYR A 130 7.95 11.17 -8.80
CA TYR A 130 7.14 11.91 -7.85
C TYR A 130 8.11 12.72 -6.99
N ARG A 131 8.16 14.04 -7.22
CA ARG A 131 8.99 14.94 -6.41
C ARG A 131 8.53 14.77 -4.97
N ALA A 132 9.46 14.34 -4.13
CA ALA A 132 9.34 14.36 -2.68
C ALA A 132 8.72 15.70 -2.25
N PHE A 133 7.46 15.64 -1.83
CA PHE A 133 6.82 16.73 -1.12
C PHE A 133 7.54 16.82 0.22
N SER A 134 8.44 17.80 0.34
CA SER A 134 9.08 18.12 1.62
C SER A 134 7.99 18.52 2.62
N PRO A 135 7.89 17.88 3.78
CA PRO A 135 7.00 18.36 4.82
C PRO A 135 7.48 19.75 5.31
N PRO A 136 6.58 20.67 5.66
CA PRO A 136 6.97 21.95 6.22
C PRO A 136 7.69 21.73 7.56
N ALA A 137 8.85 22.39 7.71
CA ALA A 137 9.60 22.45 8.95
C ALA A 137 8.67 22.90 10.09
N ARG A 138 8.36 21.99 11.00
CA ARG A 138 7.76 22.35 12.29
C ARG A 138 8.87 22.80 13.23
N CYS A 139 8.86 24.09 13.53
CA CYS A 139 9.46 24.66 14.74
C CYS A 139 8.84 23.99 15.98
N ALA A 140 9.69 23.54 16.91
CA ALA A 140 9.49 23.55 18.37
C ALA A 140 10.70 22.82 19.00
N THR A 141 11.72 23.52 19.50
CA THR A 141 11.90 23.75 20.95
C THR A 141 11.38 22.62 21.82
N CYS A 142 12.27 21.73 22.26
CA CYS A 142 12.21 21.06 23.56
C CYS A 142 13.59 20.47 23.87
N SER A 143 14.38 21.18 24.68
CA SER A 143 15.33 20.54 25.59
C SER A 143 14.56 19.69 26.60
N PRO A 144 15.19 18.63 27.14
CA PRO A 144 15.56 18.73 28.54
C PRO A 144 16.98 18.24 28.83
N ALA A 145 17.58 18.89 29.82
CA ALA A 145 18.82 18.51 30.46
C ALA A 145 18.65 17.26 31.34
N THR A 146 19.74 16.51 31.60
CA THR A 146 20.44 16.44 32.91
C THR A 146 21.19 15.10 33.09
N SER A 147 22.53 15.20 33.20
CA SER A 147 23.51 14.38 33.97
C SER A 147 23.62 12.87 33.66
N THR A 148 24.76 12.17 33.76
CA THR A 148 25.91 12.27 34.68
C THR A 148 27.04 11.35 34.19
N SER A 149 28.28 11.65 34.59
CA SER A 149 29.34 10.69 34.99
C SER A 149 30.20 10.05 33.90
N THR A 150 31.42 10.56 33.67
CA THR A 150 32.72 10.19 34.31
C THR A 150 33.46 9.11 33.53
N CYS A 151 34.48 9.51 32.76
CA CYS A 151 35.66 8.70 32.45
C CYS A 151 36.86 9.63 32.18
N ARG A 152 37.74 9.72 33.16
CA ARG A 152 39.16 10.15 33.13
C ARG A 152 39.89 9.09 33.98
N PRO A 153 41.23 8.85 33.92
CA PRO A 153 42.32 9.48 33.16
C PRO A 153 43.23 8.38 32.50
N ALA A 154 44.48 8.51 32.03
CA ALA A 154 45.51 9.54 32.05
C ALA A 154 46.57 9.27 30.95
N SER A 155 47.09 10.35 30.34
CA SER A 155 48.49 10.64 29.98
C SER A 155 49.43 9.56 29.42
N HIS A 156 50.05 9.86 28.26
CA HIS A 156 51.50 10.08 28.21
C HIS A 156 51.94 11.05 27.11
N ARG A 157 52.92 11.85 27.50
CA ARG A 157 53.63 12.98 26.90
C ARG A 157 54.62 12.51 25.81
N SER A 158 54.84 13.29 24.74
CA SER A 158 56.19 13.62 24.25
C SER A 158 56.18 14.66 23.11
N SER A 159 57.00 15.67 23.34
CA SER A 159 57.32 16.82 22.51
C SER A 159 58.22 16.46 21.33
N SER A 160 58.14 17.19 20.22
CA SER A 160 59.32 17.55 19.42
C SER A 160 59.02 18.75 18.53
N SER A 161 59.69 19.84 18.88
CA SER A 161 59.88 21.08 18.16
C SER A 161 60.39 20.87 16.74
N ARG A 162 59.80 21.57 15.76
CA ARG A 162 60.39 21.78 14.43
C ARG A 162 60.65 23.27 14.26
N THR A 163 61.91 23.60 14.01
CA THR A 163 62.51 24.92 13.87
C THR A 163 62.01 25.69 12.63
N PRO A 164 62.00 27.03 12.66
CA PRO A 164 61.81 27.85 11.47
C PRO A 164 63.12 28.01 10.69
N ARG A 165 62.98 28.21 9.38
CA ARG A 165 64.06 28.38 8.40
C ARG A 165 64.19 29.86 8.07
N SER A 166 65.33 30.47 8.38
CA SER A 166 65.92 31.64 7.70
C SER A 166 67.38 31.73 8.14
#